data_AF-A0A561Q0S3-F1
#
_entry.id   AF-A0A561Q0S3-F1
#
_cell.length_a   1.000
_cell.length_b   1.000
_cell.length_c   1.000
_cell.angle_alpha   90.00
_cell.angle_beta   90.00
_cell.angle_gamma   90.00
#
_symmetry.space_group_name_H-M   'P 1'
#
loop_
_entity.id
_entity.type
_entity.pdbx_description
1 polymer ?
#
loop_
_entity_poly.entity_id
_entity_poly.type
_entity_poly.pdbx_seq_one_letter_code
_entity_poly.pdbx_strand_id
1 'polypeptide(L)' 'MADDNQIDYSPADLCERYALELGEAQRLITSFGGNRGELDLLLGAHDRVVSLMHAGS' A
#
# COMPACT_ATOMS: atom_id res chain seq x y z
N MET A 1 10.69 0.64 -25.95
CA MET A 1 10.84 1.44 -24.71
C MET A 1 9.55 1.24 -23.95
N ALA A 2 9.62 0.65 -22.77
CA ALA A 2 8.45 0.17 -22.03
C ALA A 2 7.52 1.34 -21.74
N ASP A 3 6.28 1.23 -22.22
CA ASP A 3 5.15 2.05 -21.81
C ASP A 3 4.84 1.65 -20.36
N ASP A 4 5.57 2.28 -19.45
CA ASP A 4 5.42 2.12 -18.03
C ASP A 4 4.17 2.90 -17.63
N ASN A 5 3.01 2.30 -17.91
CA ASN A 5 1.72 2.71 -17.37
C ASN A 5 1.71 2.41 -15.86
N GLN A 6 2.64 3.05 -15.14
CA GLN A 6 2.66 3.16 -13.70
C GLN A 6 1.37 3.89 -13.31
N ILE A 7 0.35 3.10 -13.00
CA ILE A 7 -0.82 3.61 -12.31
C ILE A 7 -0.33 4.01 -10.92
N ASP A 8 0.09 5.26 -10.79
CA ASP A 8 0.56 5.83 -9.54
C ASP A 8 -0.64 5.96 -8.59
N TYR A 9 -0.54 5.40 -7.39
CA TYR A 9 -1.54 5.60 -6.36
C TYR A 9 -1.48 7.02 -5.86
N SER A 10 -2.62 7.72 -5.93
CA SER A 10 -2.79 8.92 -5.13
C SER A 10 -2.94 8.55 -3.65
N PRO A 11 -2.57 9.46 -2.72
CA PRO A 11 -2.73 9.20 -1.28
C PRO A 11 -4.19 8.93 -0.89
N ALA A 12 -5.14 9.46 -1.65
CA ALA A 12 -6.57 9.16 -1.50
C ALA A 12 -6.90 7.69 -1.83
N ASP A 13 -6.39 7.13 -2.94
CA ASP A 13 -6.60 5.73 -3.31
C ASP A 13 -6.04 4.76 -2.26
N LEU A 14 -4.87 5.07 -1.71
CA LEU A 14 -4.25 4.29 -0.62
C LEU A 14 -5.10 4.34 0.65
N CYS A 15 -5.57 5.54 1.01
CA CYS A 15 -6.46 5.75 2.15
C CYS A 15 -7.76 4.93 1.99
N GLU A 16 -8.39 4.95 0.82
CA GLU A 16 -9.63 4.21 0.57
C GLU A 16 -9.41 2.69 0.50
N ARG A 17 -8.34 2.22 -0.16
CA ARG A 17 -8.11 0.78 -0.35
C ARG A 17 -7.65 0.05 0.89
N TYR A 18 -6.78 0.69 1.68
CA TYR A 18 -6.12 0.04 2.81
C TYR A 18 -6.55 0.64 4.15
N ALA A 19 -7.56 1.53 4.15
CA ALA A 19 -8.07 2.21 5.34
C ALA A 19 -6.97 2.90 6.16
N LEU A 20 -5.97 3.46 5.47
CA LEU A 20 -4.82 4.16 6.07
C LEU A 20 -5.14 5.62 6.32
N GLU A 21 -4.42 6.27 7.24
CA GLU A 21 -4.51 7.72 7.39
C GLU A 21 -3.85 8.45 6.21
N LEU A 22 -4.40 9.60 5.81
CA LEU A 22 -3.87 10.41 4.70
C LEU A 22 -2.39 10.81 4.90
N GLY A 23 -1.98 11.03 6.16
CA GLY A 23 -0.58 11.30 6.49
C GLY A 23 0.32 10.09 6.33
N GLU A 24 -0.19 8.89 6.63
CA GLU A 24 0.53 7.64 6.40
C GLU A 24 0.64 7.33 4.91
N ALA A 25 -0.45 7.48 4.17
CA ALA A 25 -0.48 7.32 2.71
C ALA A 25 0.53 8.26 2.02
N GLN A 26 0.62 9.52 2.46
CA GLN A 26 1.65 10.47 1.97
C GLN A 26 3.07 10.02 2.31
N ARG A 27 3.32 9.51 3.52
CA ARG A 27 4.64 9.00 3.91
C ARG A 27 5.04 7.78 3.10
N LEU A 28 4.10 6.88 2.82
CA LEU A 28 4.31 5.69 1.99
C LEU A 28 4.67 6.08 0.56
N ILE A 29 3.89 6.96 -0.07
CA ILE A 29 4.19 7.47 -1.42
C ILE A 29 5.53 8.22 -1.44
N THR A 30 5.83 9.01 -0.41
CA THR A 30 7.10 9.74 -0.33
C THR A 30 8.30 8.80 -0.13
N SER A 31 8.13 7.70 0.61
CA SER A 31 9.23 6.77 0.93
C SER A 31 9.46 5.71 -0.14
N PHE A 32 8.39 5.19 -0.74
CA PHE A 32 8.42 4.05 -1.68
C PHE A 32 8.04 4.44 -3.12
N GLY A 33 7.59 5.68 -3.34
CA GLY A 33 6.97 6.09 -4.60
C GLY A 33 5.49 5.69 -4.64
N GLY A 34 4.73 6.30 -5.55
CA GLY A 34 3.32 5.96 -5.75
C GLY A 34 3.11 4.67 -6.57
N ASN A 35 4.16 3.87 -6.80
CA ASN A 35 4.04 2.67 -7.61
C ASN A 35 3.08 1.64 -6.96
N ARG A 36 2.01 1.31 -7.71
CA ARG A 36 0.97 0.38 -7.27
C ARG A 36 1.49 -0.97 -6.78
N GLY A 37 2.44 -1.54 -7.52
CA GLY A 37 2.93 -2.90 -7.24
C GLY A 37 3.73 -2.98 -5.95
N GLU A 38 4.56 -1.97 -5.70
CA GLU A 38 5.43 -1.94 -4.52
C GLU A 38 4.61 -1.67 -3.25
N LEU A 39 3.64 -0.75 -3.32
CA LEU A 39 2.71 -0.47 -2.23
C LEU A 39 1.78 -1.65 -1.92
N ASP A 40 1.27 -2.34 -2.94
CA ASP A 40 0.42 -3.52 -2.76
C ASP A 40 1.18 -4.69 -2.12
N LEU A 41 2.45 -4.89 -2.50
CA LEU A 41 3.33 -5.88 -1.86
C LEU A 41 3.60 -5.53 -0.40
N LEU A 42 3.91 -4.25 -0.09
CA LEU A 42 4.18 -3.79 1.26
C LEU A 42 2.96 -3.96 2.18
N LEU A 43 1.80 -3.49 1.71
CA LEU A 43 0.55 -3.49 2.49
C LEU A 43 -0.08 -4.89 2.56
N GLY A 44 -0.02 -5.67 1.48
CA GLY A 44 -0.46 -7.05 1.45
C GLY A 44 0.39 -7.97 2.32
N ALA A 45 1.69 -7.70 2.47
CA ALA A 45 2.53 -8.40 3.42
C ALA A 45 2.17 -8.07 4.88
N HIS A 46 1.80 -6.82 5.17
CA HIS A 46 1.42 -6.37 6.51
C HIS A 46 0.11 -7.02 7.01
N ASP A 47 -0.90 -7.10 6.13
CA ASP A 47 -2.20 -7.75 6.45
C ASP A 47 -2.04 -9.23 6.85
N ARG A 48 -1.13 -9.95 6.19
CA ARG A 48 -0.85 -11.35 6.53
C ARG A 48 -0.24 -11.55 7.90
N VAL A 49 0.55 -10.60 8.41
CA VAL A 49 1.16 -10.70 9.74
C VAL A 49 0.11 -10.48 10.83
N VAL A 50 -0.81 -9.54 10.61
CA VAL A 50 -1.95 -9.29 11.52
C VAL A 50 -2.94 -10.46 11.51
N SER A 51 -3.22 -11.03 10.34
CA SER A 51 -4.15 -12.17 10.21
C SER A 51 -3.61 -13.45 10.87
N LEU A 52 -2.29 -13.70 10.80
CA LEU A 52 -1.68 -14.90 11.40
C LEU A 52 -1.72 -14.88 12.94
N MET A 53 -1.74 -13.70 13.58
CA MET A 53 -1.88 -13.59 15.04
C MET A 53 -3.31 -13.84 15.55
N HIS A 54 -4.33 -13.76 14.69
CA HIS A 54 -5.73 -13.97 15.07
C HIS A 54 -6.23 -15.41 14.85
N ALA A 55 -5.48 -16.26 14.15
CA ALA A 55 -5.84 -17.64 13.83
C ALA A 55 -5.28 -18.66 14.84
N GLY A 56 -5.07 -18.25 16.09
CA GLY A 56 -4.66 -19.12 17.20
C GLY A 56 -5.48 -18.83 18.45
N SER A 57 -6.69 -19.39 18.50
CA SER A 57 -7.50 -19.50 19.73
C SER A 57 -7.97 -20.94 19.88
#